data_AF-A0A1V5XNI0-F1
#
_entry.id   AF-A0A1V5XNI0-F1
#
_cell.length_a   1.000
_cell.length_b   1.000
_cell.length_c   1.000
_cell.angle_alpha   90.00
_cell.angle_beta   90.00
_cell.angle_gamma   90.00
#
_symmetry.space_group_name_H-M   'P 1'
#
loop_
_entity.id
_entity.type
_entity.pdbx_description
1 polymer ?
#
loop_
_entity_poly.entity_id
_entity_poly.type
_entity_poly.pdbx_seq_one_letter_code
_entity_poly.pdbx_strand_id
1 'polypeptide(L)'
;MSHFSVLVVTKEEPSQELLEAVLMPWHEYECTGVKRYLQKVDITEDVERFLESYIWVGNDSEGKLDYSWDDPENLKGTNKAVPISDIKKLRVKDTVGMRRADDDSDLLEALVRSEFGELIHEDGKYYDETNPNAKWDWWTVGGRWGNFLLDKDGIYCDSLQKSRLDKDTMQKLVYSKAVEEYAKAKEVIKNRPVKSWPQMVASYDDIKDARAAYHAQEVIKDFANEFGPFADVENYLKSEEEFIAGEIKQWLCTFAVVYNGTWNERGSMGWFGCVKDESASWPDDFEKLYSEIPDDYYLTVVDCHI
;
A
#
# COMPACT_ATOMS: atom_id res chain seq x y z
N MET A 1 -4.50 -4.65 -0.77
CA MET A 1 -4.27 -5.30 -2.08
C MET A 1 -2.80 -5.10 -2.41
N SER A 2 -1.99 -6.16 -2.50
CA SER A 2 -0.54 -6.08 -2.74
C SER A 2 -0.14 -5.65 -4.16
N HIS A 3 -1.05 -5.04 -4.94
CA HIS A 3 -0.80 -4.66 -6.33
C HIS A 3 -1.25 -3.25 -6.61
N PHE A 4 -0.54 -2.56 -7.50
CA PHE A 4 -0.85 -1.20 -7.91
C PHE A 4 -0.42 -0.90 -9.35
N SER A 5 -1.09 0.07 -9.97
CA SER A 5 -0.83 0.47 -11.36
C SER A 5 0.28 1.52 -11.47
N VAL A 6 1.18 1.32 -12.43
CA VAL A 6 2.25 2.26 -12.76
C VAL A 6 2.17 2.62 -14.24
N LEU A 7 2.15 3.92 -14.55
CA LEU A 7 2.33 4.40 -15.91
C LEU A 7 3.82 4.60 -16.17
N VAL A 8 4.41 3.74 -16.98
CA VAL A 8 5.81 3.83 -17.41
C VAL A 8 5.89 4.59 -18.72
N VAL A 9 6.71 5.64 -18.75
CA VAL A 9 6.83 6.53 -19.89
C VAL A 9 8.21 6.40 -20.52
N THR A 10 8.26 5.98 -21.78
CA THR A 10 9.51 5.78 -22.53
C THR A 10 9.54 6.59 -23.81
N LYS A 11 10.74 7.03 -24.22
CA LYS A 11 10.90 7.72 -25.51
C LYS A 11 10.86 6.74 -26.69
N GLU A 12 11.46 5.58 -26.49
CA GLU A 12 11.52 4.51 -27.49
C GLU A 12 10.32 3.57 -27.31
N GLU A 13 10.00 2.84 -28.39
CA GLU A 13 8.97 1.80 -28.35
C GLU A 13 9.31 0.78 -27.24
N PRO A 14 8.36 0.47 -26.34
CA PRO A 14 8.65 -0.33 -25.17
C PRO A 14 8.92 -1.78 -25.57
N SER A 15 10.14 -2.24 -25.28
CA SER A 15 10.49 -3.65 -25.21
C SER A 15 10.55 -4.10 -23.75
N GLN A 16 10.55 -5.42 -23.53
CA GLN A 16 10.73 -5.99 -22.20
C GLN A 16 12.03 -5.48 -21.56
N GLU A 17 13.13 -5.47 -22.30
CA GLU A 17 14.44 -5.02 -21.82
C GLU A 17 14.46 -3.52 -21.47
N LEU A 18 13.76 -2.69 -22.24
CA LEU A 18 13.66 -1.26 -21.96
C LEU A 18 12.84 -1.01 -20.68
N LEU A 19 11.70 -1.68 -20.53
CA LEU A 19 10.86 -1.56 -19.35
C LEU A 19 11.58 -2.09 -18.09
N GLU A 20 12.28 -3.22 -18.20
CA GLU A 20 13.14 -3.75 -17.14
C GLU A 20 14.20 -2.72 -16.74
N ALA A 21 14.92 -2.14 -17.71
CA ALA A 21 15.96 -1.15 -17.44
C ALA A 21 15.39 0.11 -16.77
N VAL A 22 14.20 0.56 -17.19
CA VAL A 22 13.52 1.72 -16.61
C VAL A 22 13.09 1.42 -15.19
N LEU A 23 12.45 0.27 -14.91
CA LEU A 23 11.89 -0.05 -13.59
C LEU A 23 12.93 -0.53 -12.58
N MET A 24 14.07 -1.06 -13.02
CA MET A 24 15.10 -1.66 -12.18
C MET A 24 15.53 -0.80 -10.98
N PRO A 25 15.69 0.54 -11.07
CA PRO A 25 16.08 1.35 -9.92
C PRO A 25 15.16 1.24 -8.69
N TRP A 26 13.92 0.76 -8.87
CA TRP A 26 12.91 0.63 -7.82
C TRP A 26 12.61 -0.83 -7.45
N HIS A 27 13.46 -1.78 -7.84
CA HIS A 27 13.26 -3.18 -7.47
C HIS A 27 13.57 -3.42 -5.99
N GLU A 28 12.88 -4.38 -5.39
CA GLU A 28 13.27 -5.02 -4.16
C GLU A 28 14.36 -6.05 -4.42
N TYR A 29 15.43 -6.02 -3.62
CA TYR A 29 16.62 -6.82 -3.90
C TYR A 29 16.37 -8.32 -3.75
N GLU A 30 15.63 -8.71 -2.72
CA GLU A 30 15.41 -10.13 -2.41
C GLU A 30 14.79 -10.91 -3.57
N CYS A 31 14.00 -10.24 -4.41
CA CYS A 31 13.30 -10.86 -5.53
C CYS A 31 14.08 -10.86 -6.85
N THR A 32 14.99 -9.91 -7.08
CA THR A 32 15.76 -9.84 -8.34
C THR A 32 17.19 -10.36 -8.19
N GLY A 33 17.76 -10.33 -6.99
CA GLY A 33 19.19 -10.60 -6.75
C GLY A 33 20.13 -9.56 -7.36
N VAL A 34 19.61 -8.45 -7.91
CA VAL A 34 20.40 -7.41 -8.56
C VAL A 34 20.97 -6.46 -7.51
N LYS A 35 22.29 -6.50 -7.31
CA LYS A 35 22.96 -5.70 -6.26
C LYS A 35 23.19 -4.23 -6.63
N ARG A 36 22.90 -3.83 -7.86
CA ARG A 36 23.32 -2.52 -8.42
C ARG A 36 22.76 -1.32 -7.65
N TYR A 37 21.60 -1.47 -7.01
CA TYR A 37 20.89 -0.40 -6.31
C TYR A 37 20.93 -0.56 -4.78
N LEU A 38 21.65 -1.57 -4.28
CA LEU A 38 21.82 -1.78 -2.86
C LEU A 38 22.66 -0.67 -2.23
N GLN A 39 22.22 -0.25 -1.06
CA GLN A 39 22.92 0.69 -0.20
C GLN A 39 22.93 0.13 1.21
N LYS A 40 23.99 0.44 1.95
CA LYS A 40 24.04 0.18 3.39
C LYS A 40 23.27 1.29 4.10
N VAL A 41 22.04 0.99 4.52
CA VAL A 41 21.12 1.94 5.16
C VAL A 41 21.19 1.76 6.67
N ASP A 42 21.41 2.84 7.40
CA ASP A 42 21.37 2.84 8.88
C ASP A 42 19.91 2.75 9.33
N ILE A 43 19.51 1.63 9.92
CA ILE A 43 18.16 1.35 10.41
C ILE A 43 18.11 1.27 11.94
N THR A 44 19.11 1.83 12.62
CA THR A 44 19.25 1.74 14.08
C THR A 44 18.00 2.23 14.80
N GLU A 45 17.41 3.35 14.37
CA GLU A 45 16.18 3.89 14.99
C GLU A 45 14.97 2.96 14.84
N ASP A 46 14.87 2.21 13.74
CA ASP A 46 13.78 1.25 13.52
C ASP A 46 13.96 0.02 14.40
N VAL A 47 15.20 -0.48 14.51
CA VAL A 47 15.55 -1.57 15.43
C VAL A 47 15.29 -1.14 16.88
N GLU A 48 15.70 0.05 17.30
CA GLU A 48 15.44 0.57 18.65
C GLU A 48 13.94 0.67 18.93
N ARG A 49 13.15 1.17 17.98
CA ARG A 49 11.70 1.26 18.10
C ARG A 49 11.04 -0.12 18.21
N PHE A 50 11.50 -1.09 17.43
CA PHE A 50 11.06 -2.48 17.55
C PHE A 50 11.40 -3.06 18.91
N LEU A 51 12.61 -2.81 19.42
CA LEU A 51 13.03 -3.27 20.74
C LEU A 51 12.18 -2.67 21.88
N GLU A 52 11.62 -1.47 21.69
CA GLU A 52 10.67 -0.84 22.60
C GLU A 52 9.23 -1.37 22.44
N SER A 53 8.92 -2.09 21.36
CA SER A 53 7.62 -2.72 21.17
C SER A 53 7.39 -3.86 22.16
N TYR A 54 6.12 -4.23 22.36
CA TYR A 54 5.72 -5.20 23.38
C TYR A 54 5.39 -6.55 22.77
N ILE A 55 5.86 -7.61 23.42
CA ILE A 55 5.50 -8.99 23.10
C ILE A 55 4.98 -9.70 24.34
N TRP A 56 4.02 -10.61 24.16
CA TRP A 56 3.56 -11.46 25.24
C TRP A 56 4.57 -12.56 25.48
N VAL A 57 4.94 -12.76 26.75
CA VAL A 57 5.83 -13.86 27.14
C VAL A 57 5.18 -14.70 28.25
N GLY A 58 5.31 -16.01 28.13
CA GLY A 58 4.78 -17.00 29.07
C GLY A 58 5.48 -18.34 28.88
N ASN A 59 4.80 -19.45 29.19
CA ASN A 59 5.31 -20.79 28.93
C ASN A 59 4.46 -21.55 27.90
N ASP A 60 5.07 -22.42 27.11
CA ASP A 60 4.37 -23.34 26.21
C ASP A 60 3.65 -24.48 26.96
N SER A 61 3.08 -25.41 26.20
CA SER A 61 2.41 -26.60 26.73
C SER A 61 3.33 -27.57 27.48
N GLU A 62 4.64 -27.50 27.26
CA GLU A 62 5.69 -28.32 27.89
C GLU A 62 6.36 -27.61 29.09
N GLY A 63 5.99 -26.35 29.36
CA GLY A 63 6.55 -25.53 30.44
C GLY A 63 7.83 -24.79 30.07
N LYS A 64 8.17 -24.66 28.79
CA LYS A 64 9.31 -23.89 28.27
C LYS A 64 8.90 -22.45 28.00
N LEU A 65 9.84 -21.51 28.09
CA LEU A 65 9.57 -20.11 27.76
C LEU A 65 9.13 -20.00 26.29
N ASP A 66 8.05 -19.27 26.04
CA ASP A 66 7.50 -19.04 24.71
C ASP A 66 6.92 -17.61 24.61
N TYR A 67 6.72 -17.13 23.39
CA TYR A 67 6.24 -15.77 23.11
C TYR A 67 5.14 -15.71 22.06
N SER A 68 4.37 -14.62 22.07
CA SER A 68 3.28 -14.39 21.10
C SER A 68 3.14 -12.91 20.78
N TRP A 69 2.95 -12.60 19.49
CA TRP A 69 2.74 -11.25 18.97
C TRP A 69 1.32 -10.75 19.20
N ASP A 70 0.32 -11.62 19.00
CA ASP A 70 -1.08 -11.20 18.91
C ASP A 70 -1.93 -11.63 20.11
N ASP A 71 -1.67 -12.82 20.69
CA ASP A 71 -2.54 -13.39 21.72
C ASP A 71 -1.80 -14.28 22.74
N PRO A 72 -1.87 -14.00 24.05
CA PRO A 72 -1.33 -14.87 25.09
C PRO A 72 -2.13 -16.16 25.34
N GLU A 73 -3.25 -16.44 24.66
CA GLU A 73 -4.07 -17.65 24.85
C GLU A 73 -3.27 -18.96 24.67
N ASN A 74 -2.28 -18.95 23.78
CA ASN A 74 -1.37 -20.08 23.57
C ASN A 74 -0.30 -20.22 24.66
N LEU A 75 -0.14 -19.20 25.52
CA LEU A 75 0.84 -19.13 26.60
C LEU A 75 0.19 -19.50 27.93
N LYS A 76 0.85 -20.37 28.70
CA LYS A 76 0.46 -20.78 30.05
C LYS A 76 1.29 -20.05 31.12
N GLY A 77 0.65 -19.74 32.25
CA GLY A 77 1.31 -19.15 33.41
C GLY A 77 0.99 -17.66 33.59
N THR A 78 1.91 -16.92 34.23
CA THR A 78 1.76 -15.45 34.34
C THR A 78 2.21 -14.82 33.03
N ASN A 79 1.25 -14.50 32.17
CA ASN A 79 1.51 -13.85 30.89
C ASN A 79 1.61 -12.34 31.12
N LYS A 80 2.67 -11.72 30.61
CA LYS A 80 2.84 -10.26 30.64
C LYS A 80 3.36 -9.77 29.32
N ALA A 81 2.82 -8.65 28.86
CA ALA A 81 3.44 -7.87 27.81
C ALA A 81 4.70 -7.22 28.40
N VAL A 82 5.85 -7.46 27.78
CA VAL A 82 7.12 -6.82 28.12
C VAL A 82 7.73 -6.20 26.88
N PRO A 83 8.52 -5.11 27.01
CA PRO A 83 9.34 -4.63 25.92
C PRO A 83 10.26 -5.74 25.40
N ILE A 84 10.45 -5.84 24.09
CA ILE A 84 11.34 -6.84 23.48
C ILE A 84 12.77 -6.69 24.03
N SER A 85 13.22 -5.47 24.29
CA SER A 85 14.51 -5.18 24.92
C SER A 85 14.70 -5.84 26.29
N ASP A 86 13.61 -6.10 27.02
CA ASP A 86 13.63 -6.71 28.37
C ASP A 86 13.73 -8.24 28.33
N ILE A 87 13.60 -8.87 27.16
CA ILE A 87 13.74 -10.33 26.99
C ILE A 87 15.14 -10.82 27.37
N LYS A 88 16.16 -9.94 27.30
CA LYS A 88 17.52 -10.20 27.83
C LYS A 88 17.54 -10.68 29.29
N LYS A 89 16.48 -10.41 30.07
CA LYS A 89 16.38 -10.78 31.49
C LYS A 89 15.67 -12.12 31.72
N LEU A 90 15.20 -12.80 30.67
CA LEU A 90 14.40 -14.02 30.76
C LEU A 90 15.28 -15.24 30.43
N ARG A 91 15.58 -16.05 31.45
CA ARG A 91 16.39 -17.26 31.30
C ARG A 91 15.57 -18.36 30.61
N VAL A 92 15.86 -18.64 29.34
CA VAL A 92 15.36 -19.84 28.64
C VAL A 92 16.15 -21.04 29.15
N LYS A 93 15.46 -22.12 29.54
CA LYS A 93 16.09 -23.40 29.88
C LYS A 93 15.71 -24.39 28.78
N ASP A 94 16.68 -24.74 27.95
CA ASP A 94 16.55 -25.47 26.68
C ASP A 94 15.76 -26.78 26.74
N THR A 95 15.11 -27.11 25.62
CA THR A 95 15.16 -28.47 25.07
C THR A 95 14.83 -28.45 23.59
N VAL A 96 15.85 -28.40 22.73
CA VAL A 96 16.30 -29.48 21.82
C VAL A 96 17.74 -29.14 21.43
N GLY A 97 18.67 -30.07 21.64
CA GLY A 97 20.11 -29.78 21.66
C GLY A 97 20.67 -29.12 20.41
N MET A 98 21.32 -27.97 20.59
CA MET A 98 22.69 -27.65 20.16
C MET A 98 23.10 -26.26 20.70
N ARG A 99 24.29 -26.22 21.34
CA ARG A 99 25.05 -25.07 21.87
C ARG A 99 24.47 -24.35 23.11
N ARG A 100 25.33 -24.21 24.14
CA ARG A 100 25.19 -23.16 25.14
C ARG A 100 25.39 -21.83 24.42
N ALA A 101 24.40 -20.95 24.48
CA ALA A 101 24.69 -19.51 24.40
C ALA A 101 25.42 -19.16 25.69
N ASP A 102 26.74 -18.99 25.62
CA ASP A 102 27.50 -18.40 26.73
C ASP A 102 27.31 -16.86 26.76
N ASP A 103 26.39 -16.30 25.97
CA ASP A 103 25.99 -14.89 25.96
C ASP A 103 24.46 -14.71 25.83
N ASP A 104 23.97 -13.59 26.36
CA ASP A 104 22.56 -13.21 26.45
C ASP A 104 21.94 -12.77 25.09
N SER A 105 22.51 -13.20 23.96
CA SER A 105 22.30 -12.62 22.62
C SER A 105 21.29 -13.38 21.74
N ASP A 106 21.11 -14.69 21.91
CA ASP A 106 20.44 -15.52 20.88
C ASP A 106 18.94 -15.23 20.66
N LEU A 107 18.11 -15.03 21.70
CA LEU A 107 16.66 -14.84 21.49
C LEU A 107 16.33 -13.44 20.98
N LEU A 108 17.05 -12.43 21.46
CA LEU A 108 16.86 -11.06 20.98
C LEU A 108 17.34 -10.93 19.53
N GLU A 109 18.49 -11.50 19.21
CA GLU A 109 18.99 -11.56 17.84
C GLU A 109 18.05 -12.35 16.93
N ALA A 110 17.47 -13.46 17.40
CA ALA A 110 16.47 -14.20 16.64
C ALA A 110 15.22 -13.38 16.33
N LEU A 111 14.74 -12.56 17.28
CA LEU A 111 13.59 -11.68 17.08
C LEU A 111 13.92 -10.53 16.12
N VAL A 112 15.06 -9.86 16.31
CA VAL A 112 15.52 -8.80 15.39
C VAL A 112 15.71 -9.36 13.99
N ARG A 113 16.32 -10.54 13.85
CA ARG A 113 16.51 -11.23 12.57
C ARG A 113 15.19 -11.67 11.92
N SER A 114 14.20 -12.04 12.73
CA SER A 114 12.88 -12.40 12.22
C SER A 114 12.12 -11.20 11.66
N GLU A 115 12.32 -10.02 12.24
CA GLU A 115 11.64 -8.79 11.83
C GLU A 115 12.35 -8.11 10.66
N PHE A 116 13.68 -7.98 10.74
CA PHE A 116 14.48 -7.15 9.84
C PHE A 116 15.41 -7.96 8.92
N GLY A 117 15.41 -9.29 9.01
CA GLY A 117 16.34 -10.13 8.26
C GLY A 117 17.77 -10.06 8.78
N GLU A 118 18.72 -10.40 7.92
CA GLU A 118 20.15 -10.38 8.26
C GLU A 118 20.69 -8.95 8.24
N LEU A 119 21.07 -8.42 9.42
CA LEU A 119 21.59 -7.07 9.56
C LEU A 119 23.11 -7.05 9.75
N ILE A 120 23.74 -5.99 9.23
CA ILE A 120 25.14 -5.67 9.49
C ILE A 120 25.20 -4.86 10.78
N HIS A 121 25.83 -5.41 11.83
CA HIS A 121 26.06 -4.70 13.09
C HIS A 121 27.52 -4.22 13.18
N GLU A 122 27.71 -2.90 13.13
CA GLU A 122 29.03 -2.25 13.17
C GLU A 122 28.95 -0.96 13.99
N ASP A 123 29.97 -0.69 14.81
CA ASP A 123 30.08 0.53 15.64
C ASP A 123 28.85 0.85 16.51
N GLY A 124 28.12 -0.18 16.95
CA GLY A 124 26.92 -0.06 17.78
C GLY A 124 25.67 0.36 17.01
N LYS A 125 25.68 0.24 15.67
CA LYS A 125 24.58 0.56 14.77
C LYS A 125 24.13 -0.67 14.00
N TYR A 126 22.87 -0.65 13.57
CA TYR A 126 22.28 -1.67 12.71
C TYR A 126 22.13 -1.13 11.29
N TYR A 127 22.63 -1.88 10.32
CA TYR A 127 22.51 -1.54 8.91
C TYR A 127 21.83 -2.66 8.13
N ASP A 128 20.94 -2.27 7.24
CA ASP A 128 20.34 -3.14 6.24
C ASP A 128 21.00 -2.88 4.87
N GLU A 129 21.29 -3.94 4.12
CA GLU A 129 21.81 -3.87 2.75
C GLU A 129 20.64 -4.00 1.77
N THR A 130 19.91 -2.90 1.59
CA THR A 130 18.65 -2.86 0.82
C THR A 130 18.65 -1.79 -0.27
N ASN A 131 17.66 -1.81 -1.17
CA ASN A 131 17.41 -0.70 -2.08
C ASN A 131 16.48 0.31 -1.38
N PRO A 132 16.96 1.48 -0.93
CA PRO A 132 16.12 2.45 -0.22
C PRO A 132 15.02 3.05 -1.10
N ASN A 133 15.08 2.83 -2.42
CA ASN A 133 14.06 3.24 -3.36
C ASN A 133 13.18 2.07 -3.83
N ALA A 134 13.24 0.90 -3.17
CA ALA A 134 12.40 -0.23 -3.54
C ALA A 134 10.91 0.16 -3.51
N LYS A 135 10.18 -0.23 -4.56
CA LYS A 135 8.74 -0.01 -4.74
C LYS A 135 8.00 -1.27 -5.15
N TRP A 136 8.70 -2.25 -5.71
CA TRP A 136 8.10 -3.47 -6.23
C TRP A 136 9.03 -4.67 -6.09
N ASP A 137 8.45 -5.85 -5.92
CA ASP A 137 9.15 -7.14 -5.90
C ASP A 137 8.94 -7.94 -7.20
N TRP A 138 7.84 -7.66 -7.91
CA TRP A 138 7.49 -8.20 -9.22
C TRP A 138 6.63 -7.22 -10.03
N TRP A 139 6.66 -7.34 -11.37
CA TRP A 139 5.76 -6.57 -12.24
C TRP A 139 5.42 -7.31 -13.55
N THR A 140 4.33 -6.88 -14.20
CA THR A 140 3.95 -7.33 -15.55
C THR A 140 3.25 -6.20 -16.32
N VAL A 141 3.37 -6.18 -17.65
CA VAL A 141 2.61 -5.26 -18.50
C VAL A 141 1.11 -5.60 -18.45
N GLY A 142 0.28 -4.57 -18.25
CA GLY A 142 -1.17 -4.67 -18.13
C GLY A 142 -1.61 -5.30 -16.80
N GLY A 143 -1.35 -6.59 -16.62
CA GLY A 143 -1.73 -7.36 -15.43
C GLY A 143 -3.22 -7.18 -15.07
N ARG A 144 -3.51 -6.77 -13.83
CA ARG A 144 -4.87 -6.42 -13.37
C ARG A 144 -5.49 -5.23 -14.08
N TRP A 145 -4.66 -4.37 -14.65
CA TRP A 145 -5.06 -3.21 -15.45
C TRP A 145 -4.80 -3.47 -16.94
N GLY A 146 -4.96 -4.74 -17.37
CA GLY A 146 -4.85 -5.10 -18.78
C GLY A 146 -5.85 -4.34 -19.66
N ASN A 147 -5.44 -3.93 -20.85
CA ASN A 147 -6.24 -3.20 -21.83
C ASN A 147 -6.77 -1.85 -21.30
N PHE A 148 -5.96 -1.13 -20.50
CA PHE A 148 -6.37 0.13 -19.88
C PHE A 148 -6.41 1.31 -20.85
N LEU A 149 -5.50 1.36 -21.83
CA LEU A 149 -5.37 2.47 -22.77
C LEU A 149 -6.26 2.24 -23.99
N LEU A 150 -6.93 3.30 -24.47
CA LEU A 150 -7.72 3.27 -25.69
C LEU A 150 -6.98 4.03 -26.81
N ASP A 151 -6.66 3.33 -27.89
CA ASP A 151 -6.14 3.92 -29.12
C ASP A 151 -7.27 4.56 -29.96
N LYS A 152 -6.92 5.54 -30.79
CA LYS A 152 -7.82 6.24 -31.72
C LYS A 152 -8.48 5.34 -32.77
N ASP A 153 -7.94 4.14 -33.02
CA ASP A 153 -8.60 3.14 -33.86
C ASP A 153 -9.67 2.33 -33.09
N GLY A 154 -9.92 2.65 -31.81
CA GLY A 154 -10.91 1.99 -30.95
C GLY A 154 -10.40 0.69 -30.34
N ILE A 155 -9.09 0.46 -30.34
CA ILE A 155 -8.45 -0.75 -29.82
C ILE A 155 -7.96 -0.47 -28.40
N TYR A 156 -8.32 -1.33 -27.46
CA TYR A 156 -7.74 -1.28 -26.13
C TYR A 156 -6.39 -2.02 -26.09
N CYS A 157 -5.42 -1.44 -25.39
CA CYS A 157 -4.08 -1.99 -25.24
C CYS A 157 -3.42 -1.58 -23.91
N ASP A 158 -2.29 -2.20 -23.60
CA ASP A 158 -1.47 -1.87 -22.42
C ASP A 158 -0.41 -0.81 -22.71
N SER A 159 -0.11 -0.61 -23.99
CA SER A 159 0.92 0.31 -24.44
C SER A 159 0.59 0.95 -25.78
N LEU A 160 0.84 2.25 -25.88
CA LEU A 160 0.72 3.02 -27.12
C LEU A 160 1.59 4.28 -27.06
N GLN A 161 1.83 4.89 -28.23
CA GLN A 161 2.39 6.24 -28.28
C GLN A 161 1.33 7.26 -27.82
N LYS A 162 1.67 8.22 -26.96
CA LYS A 162 0.73 9.20 -26.37
C LYS A 162 -0.14 9.88 -27.43
N SER A 163 0.42 10.25 -28.59
CA SER A 163 -0.30 10.84 -29.71
C SER A 163 -1.46 9.99 -30.24
N ARG A 164 -1.44 8.67 -30.01
CA ARG A 164 -2.48 7.72 -30.39
C ARG A 164 -3.58 7.55 -29.34
N LEU A 165 -3.39 8.02 -28.11
CA LEU A 165 -4.37 7.87 -27.05
C LEU A 165 -5.66 8.64 -27.38
N ASP A 166 -6.80 7.97 -27.31
CA ASP A 166 -8.12 8.57 -27.46
C ASP A 166 -8.63 9.10 -26.12
N LYS A 167 -7.99 10.19 -25.64
CA LYS A 167 -8.35 10.88 -24.40
C LYS A 167 -9.82 11.28 -24.37
N ASP A 168 -10.35 11.80 -25.48
CA ASP A 168 -11.72 12.30 -25.55
C ASP A 168 -12.74 11.18 -25.33
N THR A 169 -12.54 10.02 -25.97
CA THR A 169 -13.42 8.87 -25.76
C THR A 169 -13.29 8.32 -24.36
N MET A 170 -12.07 8.19 -23.81
CA MET A 170 -11.87 7.73 -22.44
C MET A 170 -12.58 8.63 -21.41
N GLN A 171 -12.44 9.95 -21.52
CA GLN A 171 -13.11 10.89 -20.64
C GLN A 171 -14.64 10.86 -20.78
N LYS A 172 -15.17 10.68 -22.00
CA LYS A 172 -16.62 10.49 -22.22
C LYS A 172 -17.16 9.20 -21.61
N LEU A 173 -16.38 8.12 -21.62
CA LEU A 173 -16.75 6.86 -20.97
C LEU A 173 -16.80 7.02 -19.45
N VAL A 174 -15.83 7.73 -18.86
CA VAL A 174 -15.84 8.06 -17.43
C VAL A 174 -17.02 8.94 -17.08
N TYR A 175 -17.27 10.01 -17.86
CA TYR A 175 -18.44 10.88 -17.67
C TYR A 175 -19.75 10.09 -17.67
N SER A 176 -19.97 9.25 -18.68
CA SER A 176 -21.21 8.47 -18.81
C SER A 176 -21.43 7.55 -17.60
N LYS A 177 -20.37 6.87 -17.14
CA LYS A 177 -20.41 6.02 -15.94
C LYS A 177 -20.69 6.83 -14.68
N ALA A 178 -20.01 7.96 -14.50
CA ALA A 178 -20.17 8.82 -13.33
C ALA A 178 -21.60 9.39 -13.23
N VAL A 179 -22.22 9.78 -14.35
CA VAL A 179 -23.63 10.23 -14.39
C VAL A 179 -24.57 9.10 -13.94
N GLU A 180 -24.42 7.90 -14.50
CA GLU A 180 -25.26 6.75 -14.14
C GLU A 180 -25.10 6.37 -12.66
N GLU A 181 -23.86 6.32 -12.18
CA GLU A 181 -23.54 5.99 -10.79
C GLU A 181 -24.08 7.03 -9.82
N TYR A 182 -23.89 8.32 -10.11
CA TYR A 182 -24.37 9.41 -9.27
C TYR A 182 -25.90 9.44 -9.21
N ALA A 183 -26.59 9.26 -10.35
CA ALA A 183 -28.05 9.17 -10.39
C ALA A 183 -28.54 8.01 -9.51
N LYS A 184 -27.91 6.83 -9.63
CA LYS A 184 -28.20 5.66 -8.81
C LYS A 184 -27.97 5.95 -7.31
N ALA A 185 -26.88 6.61 -6.96
CA ALA A 185 -26.58 6.99 -5.59
C ALA A 185 -27.64 7.95 -5.01
N LYS A 186 -28.11 8.93 -5.79
CA LYS A 186 -29.18 9.85 -5.36
C LYS A 186 -30.52 9.15 -5.16
N GLU A 187 -30.86 8.16 -6.00
CA GLU A 187 -32.05 7.33 -5.81
C GLU A 187 -32.00 6.48 -4.55
N VAL A 188 -30.81 6.06 -4.11
CA VAL A 188 -30.64 5.39 -2.81
C VAL A 188 -30.71 6.42 -1.68
N ILE A 189 -29.98 7.53 -1.76
CA ILE A 189 -29.89 8.51 -0.67
C ILE A 189 -31.26 9.18 -0.42
N LYS A 190 -32.03 9.50 -1.47
CA LYS A 190 -33.35 10.15 -1.42
C LYS A 190 -33.40 11.42 -0.54
N ASN A 191 -32.30 12.18 -0.51
CA ASN A 191 -32.10 13.35 0.35
C ASN A 191 -32.29 13.07 1.86
N ARG A 192 -32.16 11.81 2.29
CA ARG A 192 -32.15 11.46 3.72
C ARG A 192 -30.92 12.11 4.38
N PRO A 193 -31.04 12.60 5.63
CA PRO A 193 -29.90 13.16 6.33
C PRO A 193 -28.84 12.09 6.57
N VAL A 194 -27.58 12.42 6.27
CA VAL A 194 -26.40 11.59 6.52
C VAL A 194 -25.56 12.29 7.58
N LYS A 195 -25.25 11.60 8.68
CA LYS A 195 -24.21 12.04 9.60
C LYS A 195 -22.87 11.49 9.14
N SER A 196 -21.93 12.39 8.90
CA SER A 196 -20.58 12.03 8.43
C SER A 196 -19.81 11.25 9.48
N TRP A 197 -18.79 10.51 9.07
CA TRP A 197 -17.93 9.78 10.00
C TRP A 197 -17.29 10.71 11.05
N PRO A 198 -16.72 11.89 10.71
CA PRO A 198 -16.23 12.84 11.71
C PRO A 198 -17.30 13.33 12.69
N GLN A 199 -18.54 13.56 12.23
CA GLN A 199 -19.65 13.92 13.12
C GLN A 199 -20.01 12.80 14.07
N MET A 200 -19.97 11.54 13.59
CA MET A 200 -20.18 10.37 14.44
C MET A 200 -19.07 10.25 15.47
N VAL A 201 -17.80 10.32 15.09
CA VAL A 201 -16.68 10.27 16.04
C VAL A 201 -16.76 11.37 17.09
N ALA A 202 -17.17 12.58 16.71
CA ALA A 202 -17.34 13.69 17.67
C ALA A 202 -18.53 13.51 18.64
N SER A 203 -19.46 12.59 18.36
CA SER A 203 -20.69 12.39 19.13
C SER A 203 -20.62 11.24 20.15
N TYR A 204 -19.53 10.46 20.16
CA TYR A 204 -19.38 9.28 21.01
C TYR A 204 -17.98 9.25 21.63
N ASP A 205 -17.88 8.77 22.87
CA ASP A 205 -16.59 8.61 23.57
C ASP A 205 -15.81 7.37 23.09
N ASP A 206 -16.52 6.34 22.64
CA ASP A 206 -15.93 5.08 22.14
C ASP A 206 -16.10 4.94 20.62
N ILE A 207 -15.01 4.63 19.92
CA ILE A 207 -14.98 4.50 18.46
C ILE A 207 -15.81 3.32 17.93
N LYS A 208 -15.97 2.25 18.71
CA LYS A 208 -16.81 1.10 18.37
C LYS A 208 -18.28 1.51 18.42
N ASP A 209 -18.67 2.31 19.40
CA ASP A 209 -20.03 2.86 19.49
C ASP A 209 -20.32 3.82 18.34
N ALA A 210 -19.37 4.71 18.01
CA ALA A 210 -19.47 5.58 16.84
C ALA A 210 -19.66 4.77 15.54
N ARG A 211 -18.89 3.69 15.35
CA ARG A 211 -18.97 2.79 14.20
C ARG A 211 -20.31 2.06 14.14
N ALA A 212 -20.75 1.47 15.25
CA ALA A 212 -22.03 0.80 15.34
C ALA A 212 -23.19 1.76 15.00
N ALA A 213 -23.15 2.98 15.52
CA ALA A 213 -24.14 4.01 15.24
C ALA A 213 -24.08 4.50 13.78
N TYR A 214 -22.89 4.65 13.19
CA TYR A 214 -22.74 5.06 11.79
C TYR A 214 -23.39 4.04 10.85
N HIS A 215 -23.07 2.75 11.02
CA HIS A 215 -23.67 1.68 10.23
C HIS A 215 -25.13 1.39 10.62
N ALA A 216 -25.64 1.93 11.74
CA ALA A 216 -27.04 1.81 12.10
C ALA A 216 -27.95 2.74 11.27
N GLN A 217 -27.41 3.84 10.72
CA GLN A 217 -28.13 4.78 9.86
C GLN A 217 -28.76 4.06 8.66
N GLU A 218 -30.07 4.22 8.45
CA GLU A 218 -30.80 3.52 7.37
C GLU A 218 -30.21 3.84 5.98
N VAL A 219 -29.84 5.10 5.75
CA VAL A 219 -29.20 5.53 4.50
C VAL A 219 -27.87 4.81 4.25
N ILE A 220 -27.05 4.60 5.29
CA ILE A 220 -25.76 3.89 5.17
C ILE A 220 -25.99 2.42 4.87
N LYS A 221 -26.98 1.77 5.51
CA LYS A 221 -27.32 0.36 5.25
C LYS A 221 -27.78 0.16 3.82
N ASP A 222 -28.72 0.98 3.36
CA ASP A 222 -29.23 0.89 2.00
C ASP A 222 -28.14 1.16 0.97
N PHE A 223 -27.28 2.16 1.23
CA PHE A 223 -26.16 2.48 0.37
C PHE A 223 -25.14 1.34 0.30
N ALA A 224 -24.77 0.76 1.44
CA ALA A 224 -23.85 -0.37 1.51
C ALA A 224 -24.40 -1.63 0.84
N ASN A 225 -25.72 -1.84 0.86
CA ASN A 225 -26.35 -2.95 0.14
C ASN A 225 -26.25 -2.79 -1.39
N GLU A 226 -26.30 -1.55 -1.89
CA GLU A 226 -26.28 -1.27 -3.33
C GLU A 226 -24.87 -1.11 -3.91
N PHE A 227 -23.97 -0.46 -3.16
CA PHE A 227 -22.61 -0.10 -3.61
C PHE A 227 -21.50 -0.91 -2.91
N GLY A 228 -21.84 -1.70 -1.90
CA GLY A 228 -20.91 -2.49 -1.10
C GLY A 228 -20.52 -1.82 0.23
N PRO A 229 -19.99 -2.60 1.19
CA PRO A 229 -19.78 -2.16 2.57
C PRO A 229 -18.66 -1.11 2.75
N PHE A 230 -17.83 -0.91 1.74
CA PHE A 230 -16.72 0.05 1.73
C PHE A 230 -17.00 1.30 0.90
N ALA A 231 -18.20 1.42 0.31
CA ALA A 231 -18.56 2.58 -0.49
C ALA A 231 -18.78 3.80 0.40
N ASP A 232 -18.19 4.93 0.01
CA ASP A 232 -18.27 6.18 0.75
C ASP A 232 -19.45 7.01 0.27
N VAL A 233 -20.54 7.02 1.05
CA VAL A 233 -21.74 7.81 0.75
C VAL A 233 -21.44 9.31 0.69
N GLU A 234 -20.44 9.79 1.43
CA GLU A 234 -20.15 11.23 1.56
C GLU A 234 -19.67 11.82 0.23
N ASN A 235 -19.03 11.01 -0.62
CA ASN A 235 -18.63 11.42 -1.97
C ASN A 235 -19.82 11.83 -2.84
N TYR A 236 -21.00 11.24 -2.61
CA TYR A 236 -22.22 11.51 -3.36
C TYR A 236 -23.07 12.63 -2.72
N LEU A 237 -22.60 13.28 -1.64
CA LEU A 237 -23.27 14.44 -1.04
C LEU A 237 -22.88 15.76 -1.71
N LYS A 238 -21.79 15.77 -2.50
CA LYS A 238 -21.36 16.89 -3.34
C LYS A 238 -22.37 17.17 -4.46
N SER A 239 -22.17 18.27 -5.21
CA SER A 239 -22.98 18.51 -6.41
C SER A 239 -22.68 17.47 -7.50
N GLU A 240 -23.58 17.31 -8.46
CA GLU A 240 -23.38 16.37 -9.58
C GLU A 240 -22.16 16.79 -10.41
N GLU A 241 -22.04 18.09 -10.65
CA GLU A 241 -20.92 18.68 -11.38
C GLU A 241 -19.59 18.46 -10.65
N GLU A 242 -19.56 18.63 -9.32
CA GLU A 242 -18.36 18.40 -8.51
C GLU A 242 -17.94 16.94 -8.50
N PHE A 243 -18.89 16.01 -8.34
CA PHE A 243 -18.63 14.57 -8.38
C PHE A 243 -18.06 14.15 -9.75
N ILE A 244 -18.75 14.50 -10.83
CA ILE A 244 -18.35 14.12 -12.19
C ILE A 244 -17.00 14.74 -12.54
N ALA A 245 -16.74 16.01 -12.17
CA ALA A 245 -15.44 16.63 -12.40
C ALA A 245 -14.31 15.90 -11.66
N GLY A 246 -14.55 15.39 -10.46
CA GLY A 246 -13.62 14.54 -9.71
C GLY A 246 -13.34 13.21 -10.40
N GLU A 247 -14.37 12.54 -10.89
CA GLU A 247 -14.23 11.27 -11.63
C GLU A 247 -13.46 11.44 -12.94
N ILE A 248 -13.75 12.49 -13.72
CA ILE A 248 -13.05 12.77 -14.98
C ILE A 248 -11.56 12.96 -14.75
N LYS A 249 -11.12 13.59 -13.65
CA LYS A 249 -9.68 13.75 -13.35
C LYS A 249 -8.97 12.40 -13.18
N GLN A 250 -9.70 11.34 -12.87
CA GLN A 250 -9.15 10.02 -12.63
C GLN A 250 -9.12 9.14 -13.90
N TRP A 251 -9.49 9.66 -15.07
CA TRP A 251 -9.66 8.90 -16.32
C TRP A 251 -8.46 8.04 -16.74
N LEU A 252 -7.24 8.46 -16.40
CA LEU A 252 -5.98 7.73 -16.66
C LEU A 252 -5.16 7.52 -15.37
N CYS A 253 -5.63 8.02 -14.23
CA CYS A 253 -4.79 8.21 -13.04
C CYS A 253 -4.34 6.87 -12.43
N THR A 254 -3.11 6.46 -12.74
CA THR A 254 -2.45 5.30 -12.12
C THR A 254 -1.97 5.63 -10.71
N PHE A 255 -1.58 4.63 -9.92
CA PHE A 255 -1.04 4.85 -8.58
C PHE A 255 0.32 5.57 -8.61
N ALA A 256 1.17 5.22 -9.58
CA ALA A 256 2.45 5.87 -9.80
C ALA A 256 2.71 6.15 -11.29
N VAL A 257 3.65 7.07 -11.55
CA VAL A 257 4.18 7.41 -12.88
C VAL A 257 5.70 7.37 -12.83
N VAL A 258 6.30 6.60 -13.72
CA VAL A 258 7.73 6.60 -13.97
C VAL A 258 8.02 7.41 -15.22
N TYR A 259 8.63 8.58 -15.03
CA TYR A 259 8.95 9.49 -16.12
C TYR A 259 10.28 10.19 -15.88
N ASN A 260 11.14 10.23 -16.91
CA ASN A 260 12.48 10.84 -16.86
C ASN A 260 13.35 10.37 -15.67
N GLY A 261 13.33 9.06 -15.39
CA GLY A 261 14.11 8.45 -14.31
C GLY A 261 13.62 8.80 -12.90
N THR A 262 12.41 9.37 -12.78
CA THR A 262 11.79 9.73 -11.51
C THR A 262 10.53 8.89 -11.29
N TRP A 263 10.36 8.39 -10.08
CA TRP A 263 9.15 7.72 -9.60
C TRP A 263 8.27 8.74 -8.87
N ASN A 264 7.05 8.93 -9.34
CA ASN A 264 6.05 9.82 -8.75
C ASN A 264 4.88 8.95 -8.31
N GLU A 265 4.40 9.06 -7.08
CA GLU A 265 3.34 8.19 -6.55
C GLU A 265 2.31 8.95 -5.72
N ARG A 266 1.09 8.41 -5.65
CA ARG A 266 -0.02 8.95 -4.85
C ARG A 266 0.29 8.99 -3.35
N GLY A 267 1.09 8.05 -2.89
CA GLY A 267 1.48 7.87 -1.51
C GLY A 267 2.44 6.67 -1.43
N SER A 268 3.04 6.44 -0.28
CA SER A 268 3.98 5.33 -0.12
C SER A 268 3.23 4.02 0.08
N MET A 269 3.34 3.12 -0.88
CA MET A 269 2.79 1.77 -0.75
C MET A 269 3.52 1.01 0.35
N GLY A 270 2.76 0.48 1.30
CA GLY A 270 3.27 -0.34 2.38
C GLY A 270 2.68 -1.74 2.37
N TRP A 271 3.11 -2.52 3.36
CA TRP A 271 2.72 -3.91 3.54
C TRP A 271 1.19 -4.11 3.55
N PHE A 272 0.72 -5.23 3.00
CA PHE A 272 -0.70 -5.54 2.70
C PHE A 272 -1.42 -4.57 1.74
N GLY A 273 -0.69 -3.69 1.06
CA GLY A 273 -1.26 -2.68 0.17
C GLY A 273 -1.91 -1.52 0.92
N CYS A 274 -1.47 -1.25 2.14
CA CYS A 274 -1.83 -0.05 2.88
C CYS A 274 -0.97 1.10 2.37
N VAL A 275 -1.62 2.16 1.88
CA VAL A 275 -0.90 3.35 1.41
C VAL A 275 -0.75 4.34 2.58
N LYS A 276 0.46 4.83 2.78
CA LYS A 276 0.79 5.90 3.74
C LYS A 276 0.94 7.22 2.99
N ASP A 277 0.68 8.33 3.70
CA ASP A 277 0.89 9.69 3.20
C ASP A 277 0.20 9.96 1.84
N GLU A 278 -1.04 9.47 1.70
CA GLU A 278 -1.82 9.66 0.48
C GLU A 278 -2.08 11.15 0.19
N SER A 279 -1.67 11.57 -1.00
CA SER A 279 -1.90 12.90 -1.51
C SER A 279 -3.27 13.01 -2.16
N ALA A 280 -4.15 13.82 -1.56
CA ALA A 280 -5.43 14.17 -2.17
C ALA A 280 -5.28 14.98 -3.48
N SER A 281 -4.11 15.58 -3.74
CA SER A 281 -3.81 16.31 -4.98
C SER A 281 -3.31 15.43 -6.12
N TRP A 282 -3.13 14.12 -5.89
CA TRP A 282 -2.51 13.23 -6.88
C TRP A 282 -3.17 13.27 -8.27
N PRO A 283 -4.50 13.35 -8.44
CA PRO A 283 -5.09 13.49 -9.78
C PRO A 283 -4.65 14.77 -10.51
N ASP A 284 -4.44 15.87 -9.78
CA ASP A 284 -3.95 17.12 -10.34
C ASP A 284 -2.45 17.05 -10.67
N ASP A 285 -1.66 16.44 -9.79
CA ASP A 285 -0.23 16.19 -10.00
C ASP A 285 -0.01 15.24 -11.20
N PHE A 286 -0.85 14.21 -11.32
CA PHE A 286 -0.87 13.28 -12.45
C PHE A 286 -1.19 13.98 -13.76
N GLU A 287 -2.25 14.79 -13.84
CA GLU A 287 -2.61 15.51 -15.08
C GLU A 287 -1.49 16.48 -15.48
N LYS A 288 -0.84 17.12 -14.50
CA LYS A 288 0.34 17.96 -14.75
C LYS A 288 1.48 17.13 -15.36
N LEU A 289 1.87 16.02 -14.73
CA LEU A 289 2.90 15.11 -15.28
C LEU A 289 2.53 14.64 -16.68
N TYR A 290 1.29 14.20 -16.89
CA TYR A 290 0.79 13.75 -18.18
C TYR A 290 0.89 14.85 -19.25
N SER A 291 0.59 16.10 -18.90
CA SER A 291 0.67 17.24 -19.82
C SER A 291 2.11 17.56 -20.27
N GLU A 292 3.11 17.26 -19.43
CA GLU A 292 4.52 17.48 -19.71
C GLU A 292 5.14 16.38 -20.61
N ILE A 293 4.52 15.20 -20.68
CA ILE A 293 4.99 14.10 -21.54
C ILE A 293 4.84 14.49 -23.03
N PRO A 294 5.88 14.40 -23.87
CA PRO A 294 5.75 14.67 -25.29
C PRO A 294 4.85 13.66 -26.01
N ASP A 295 4.12 14.12 -27.03
CA ASP A 295 3.16 13.28 -27.76
C ASP A 295 3.79 12.10 -28.51
N ASP A 296 5.09 12.19 -28.84
CA ASP A 296 5.84 11.13 -29.51
C ASP A 296 6.38 10.05 -28.55
N TYR A 297 6.17 10.18 -27.24
CA TYR A 297 6.58 9.19 -26.23
C TYR A 297 5.56 8.08 -26.11
N TYR A 298 5.99 6.93 -25.57
CA TYR A 298 5.17 5.78 -25.28
C TYR A 298 4.70 5.78 -23.83
N LEU A 299 3.46 5.37 -23.65
CA LEU A 299 2.78 5.16 -22.38
C LEU A 299 2.57 3.65 -22.23
N THR A 300 3.04 3.04 -21.15
CA THR A 300 2.81 1.63 -20.84
C THR A 300 2.26 1.48 -19.43
N VAL A 301 1.13 0.80 -19.29
CA VAL A 301 0.55 0.47 -17.99
C VAL A 301 1.15 -0.83 -17.49
N VAL A 302 1.66 -0.80 -16.26
CA VAL A 302 2.31 -1.92 -15.59
C VAL A 302 1.60 -2.20 -14.27
N ASP A 303 1.37 -3.49 -13.97
CA ASP A 303 0.93 -4.00 -12.68
C ASP A 303 2.17 -4.36 -11.86
N CYS A 304 2.44 -3.59 -10.80
CA CYS A 304 3.50 -3.88 -9.83
C CYS A 304 2.92 -4.57 -8.59
N HIS A 305 3.70 -5.49 -8.02
CA HIS A 305 3.45 -6.14 -6.72
C HIS A 305 4.38 -5.58 -5.64
N ILE A 306 3.93 -5.62 -4.39
CA ILE A 306 4.70 -5.29 -3.17
C ILE A 306 4.54 -6.38 -2.11
#